data_AF-A0AAD9U4R8-F1
#
_entry.id   AF-A0AAD9U4R8-F1
#
_cell.length_a   1.000
_cell.length_b   1.000
_cell.length_c   1.000
_cell.angle_alpha   90.00
_cell.angle_beta   90.00
_cell.angle_gamma   90.00
#
_symmetry.space_group_name_H-M   'P 1'
#
loop_
_entity.id
_entity.type
_entity.pdbx_description
1 polymer ?
#
loop_
_entity_poly.entity_id
_entity_poly.type
_entity_poly.pdbx_seq_one_letter_code
_entity_poly.pdbx_strand_id
1 'polypeptide(L)'
;MDKAARAYTELEYNQHMEELRNLHLSAYDYVIDVGPYKWSRVHCLNRRYRVMTTNVAQCINSCQKFAWQLPMLTLAEFIRNMLHVGFTIVIALHSPCVISRPTQHIL
;
A
#
# COMPACT_ATOMS: atom_id res chain seq x y z
N MET A 1 -28.22 -1.69 -22.01
CA MET A 1 -27.61 -2.75 -21.17
C MET A 1 -26.62 -2.20 -20.16
N ASP A 2 -25.66 -1.34 -20.55
CA ASP A 2 -24.62 -0.82 -19.63
C ASP A 2 -25.19 -0.18 -18.34
N LYS A 3 -26.29 0.58 -18.44
CA LYS A 3 -26.97 1.17 -17.29
C LYS A 3 -27.45 0.11 -16.26
N ALA A 4 -28.15 -0.92 -16.72
CA ALA A 4 -28.60 -2.03 -15.86
C ALA A 4 -27.41 -2.82 -15.30
N ALA A 5 -26.36 -3.06 -16.12
CA ALA A 5 -25.18 -3.79 -15.68
C ALA A 5 -24.43 -3.09 -14.52
N ARG A 6 -24.41 -1.75 -14.53
CA ARG A 6 -23.67 -0.89 -13.59
C ARG A 6 -24.51 -0.39 -12.41
N ALA A 7 -25.81 -0.68 -12.37
CA ALA A 7 -26.69 -0.28 -11.28
C ALA A 7 -26.12 -0.72 -9.92
N TYR A 8 -26.25 0.14 -8.91
CA TYR A 8 -25.76 -0.15 -7.56
C TYR A 8 -26.88 -0.70 -6.67
N THR A 9 -28.13 -0.40 -7.02
CA THR A 9 -29.32 -0.85 -6.29
C THR A 9 -30.22 -1.70 -7.19
N GLU A 10 -31.00 -2.58 -6.57
CA GLU A 10 -31.99 -3.41 -7.26
C GLU A 10 -33.10 -2.56 -7.91
N LEU A 11 -33.43 -1.41 -7.32
CA LEU A 11 -34.40 -0.47 -7.88
C LEU A 11 -33.93 0.11 -9.23
N GLU A 12 -32.72 0.67 -9.28
CA GLU A 12 -32.13 1.22 -10.52
C GLU A 12 -31.98 0.13 -11.60
N TYR A 13 -31.59 -1.08 -11.18
CA TYR A 13 -31.51 -2.22 -12.08
C TYR A 13 -32.87 -2.52 -12.73
N ASN A 14 -33.93 -2.63 -11.93
CA ASN A 14 -35.26 -2.96 -12.42
C ASN A 14 -35.81 -1.87 -13.35
N GLN A 15 -35.60 -0.59 -13.03
CA GLN A 15 -35.99 0.52 -13.90
C GLN A 15 -35.34 0.40 -15.30
N HIS A 16 -34.03 0.16 -15.35
CA HIS A 16 -33.32 0.01 -16.62
C HIS A 16 -33.68 -1.27 -17.39
N MET A 17 -34.05 -2.34 -16.69
CA MET A 17 -34.53 -3.57 -17.32
C MET A 17 -35.92 -3.40 -17.92
N GLU A 18 -36.79 -2.63 -17.27
CA GLU A 18 -38.12 -2.29 -17.79
C GLU A 18 -38.03 -1.38 -19.02
N GLU A 19 -37.15 -0.37 -19.00
CA GLU A 19 -36.82 0.43 -20.18
C GLU A 19 -36.35 -0.45 -21.35
N LEU A 20 -35.44 -1.41 -21.09
CA LEU A 20 -34.94 -2.33 -22.11
C LEU A 20 -36.06 -3.21 -22.69
N ARG A 21 -36.95 -3.72 -21.83
CA ARG A 21 -38.09 -4.55 -22.24
C ARG A 21 -39.05 -3.78 -23.15
N ASN A 22 -39.32 -2.52 -22.83
CA ASN A 22 -40.20 -1.66 -23.62
C ASN A 22 -39.59 -1.27 -24.97
N LEU A 23 -38.25 -1.14 -25.04
CA LEU A 23 -37.54 -0.83 -26.29
C LEU A 23 -37.42 -2.05 -27.20
N HIS A 24 -36.93 -3.18 -26.67
CA HIS A 24 -36.61 -4.37 -27.45
C HIS A 24 -36.80 -5.65 -26.61
N LEU A 25 -37.96 -6.29 -26.77
CA LEU A 25 -38.29 -7.53 -26.05
C LEU A 25 -37.28 -8.66 -26.31
N SER A 26 -36.87 -8.87 -27.56
CA SER A 26 -35.89 -9.92 -27.91
C SER A 26 -34.52 -9.70 -27.23
N ALA A 27 -34.09 -8.45 -27.08
CA ALA A 27 -32.84 -8.13 -26.38
C ALA A 27 -32.98 -8.35 -24.87
N TYR A 28 -34.14 -8.05 -24.30
CA TYR A 28 -34.46 -8.35 -22.90
C TYR A 28 -34.40 -9.86 -22.63
N ASP A 29 -35.08 -10.67 -23.46
CA ASP A 29 -35.13 -12.13 -23.31
C ASP A 29 -33.74 -12.75 -23.38
N TYR A 30 -32.93 -12.32 -24.36
CA TYR A 30 -31.53 -12.76 -24.49
C TYR A 30 -30.72 -12.47 -23.23
N VAL A 31 -30.84 -11.27 -22.66
CA VAL A 31 -30.06 -10.84 -21.48
C VAL A 31 -30.46 -11.60 -20.22
N ILE A 32 -31.75 -11.90 -20.08
CA ILE A 32 -32.27 -12.74 -19.00
C ILE A 32 -31.73 -14.17 -19.14
N ASP A 33 -31.74 -14.74 -20.36
CA ASP A 33 -31.23 -16.09 -20.65
C ASP A 33 -29.73 -16.24 -20.36
N VAL A 34 -28.92 -15.23 -20.73
CA VAL A 34 -27.49 -15.20 -20.39
C VAL A 34 -27.27 -15.33 -18.87
N GLY A 35 -28.20 -14.82 -18.06
CA GLY A 35 -28.19 -14.90 -16.61
C GLY A 35 -27.60 -13.64 -15.96
N PRO A 36 -28.37 -12.86 -15.17
CA PRO A 36 -27.94 -11.57 -14.63
C PRO A 36 -26.73 -11.65 -13.71
N TYR A 37 -26.49 -12.78 -13.05
CA TYR A 37 -25.31 -12.98 -12.20
C TYR A 37 -23.97 -12.87 -12.95
N LYS A 38 -23.97 -13.05 -14.28
CA LYS A 38 -22.76 -12.97 -15.12
C LYS A 38 -22.36 -11.54 -15.47
N TRP A 39 -23.33 -10.63 -15.56
CA TRP A 39 -23.11 -9.30 -16.16
C TRP A 39 -23.65 -8.14 -15.30
N SER A 40 -24.63 -8.38 -14.42
CA SER A 40 -25.18 -7.37 -13.50
C SER A 40 -24.41 -7.34 -12.20
N ARG A 41 -23.99 -6.15 -11.79
CA ARG A 41 -23.28 -5.93 -10.52
C ARG A 41 -24.13 -6.27 -9.30
N VAL A 42 -25.43 -5.95 -9.32
CA VAL A 42 -26.37 -6.18 -8.21
C VAL A 42 -26.58 -7.68 -7.97
N HIS A 43 -26.62 -8.45 -9.05
CA HIS A 43 -26.81 -9.91 -9.00
C HIS A 43 -25.49 -10.71 -8.97
N CYS A 44 -24.35 -10.03 -8.99
CA CYS A 44 -23.06 -10.70 -8.89
C CYS A 44 -22.79 -11.15 -7.45
N LEU A 45 -22.88 -12.46 -7.20
CA LEU A 45 -22.59 -13.10 -5.90
C LEU A 45 -21.20 -12.75 -5.37
N ASN A 46 -20.23 -12.69 -6.29
CA ASN A 46 -18.91 -12.20 -5.99
C ASN A 46 -18.98 -10.68 -5.88
N ARG A 47 -19.08 -10.19 -4.64
CA ARG A 47 -18.90 -8.79 -4.23
C ARG A 47 -17.44 -8.35 -4.49
N ARG A 48 -16.98 -8.50 -5.73
CA ARG A 48 -15.60 -8.42 -6.24
C ARG A 48 -14.97 -7.04 -6.11
N TYR A 49 -15.73 -6.05 -5.63
CA TYR A 49 -15.27 -4.68 -5.46
C TYR A 49 -15.69 -4.02 -4.14
N ARG A 50 -16.25 -4.74 -3.16
CA ARG A 50 -16.64 -4.08 -1.88
C ARG A 50 -15.47 -3.86 -0.91
N VAL A 51 -14.24 -4.29 -1.21
CA VAL A 51 -13.09 -4.01 -0.32
C VAL A 51 -11.84 -3.66 -1.11
N MET A 52 -11.96 -2.71 -2.03
CA MET A 52 -10.85 -1.81 -2.36
C MET A 52 -11.21 -0.44 -1.80
N THR A 53 -11.39 -0.36 -0.48
CA THR A 53 -11.26 0.94 0.17
C THR A 53 -9.78 1.30 0.04
N THR A 54 -9.50 2.40 -0.66
CA THR A 54 -8.17 3.01 -0.78
C THR A 54 -7.39 2.98 0.53
N ASN A 55 -8.08 3.04 1.66
CA ASN A 55 -7.55 2.86 3.01
C ASN A 55 -6.72 1.57 3.22
N VAL A 56 -7.15 0.40 2.71
CA VAL A 56 -6.39 -0.86 2.91
C VAL A 56 -5.09 -0.84 2.10
N ALA A 57 -5.16 -0.42 0.85
CA ALA A 57 -3.97 -0.26 0.01
C ALA A 57 -3.01 0.81 0.60
N GLN A 58 -3.54 1.93 1.08
CA GLN A 58 -2.76 2.96 1.76
C GLN A 58 -2.14 2.46 3.06
N CYS A 59 -2.85 1.65 3.85
CA CYS A 59 -2.37 1.04 5.08
C CYS A 59 -1.22 0.05 4.79
N ILE A 60 -1.40 -0.83 3.80
CA ILE A 60 -0.35 -1.77 3.36
C ILE A 60 0.88 -1.02 2.86
N ASN A 61 0.71 0.01 2.02
CA ASN A 61 1.82 0.83 1.53
C ASN A 61 2.56 1.57 2.66
N SER A 62 1.82 2.06 3.65
CA SER A 62 2.38 2.74 4.82
C SER A 62 3.17 1.76 5.70
N CYS A 63 2.62 0.58 5.96
CA CYS A 63 3.26 -0.48 6.73
C CYS A 63 4.55 -0.96 6.04
N GLN A 64 4.52 -1.17 4.72
CA GLN A 64 5.67 -1.61 3.94
C GLN A 64 6.77 -0.53 3.87
N LYS A 65 6.40 0.74 3.73
CA LYS A 65 7.36 1.85 3.78
C LYS A 65 8.08 1.91 5.12
N PHE A 66 7.35 1.75 6.22
CA PHE A 66 7.94 1.67 7.55
C PHE A 66 8.86 0.44 7.69
N ALA A 67 8.40 -0.72 7.22
CA ALA A 67 9.16 -1.96 7.24
C ALA A 67 10.45 -1.90 6.41
N TRP A 68 10.55 -1.06 5.37
CA TRP A 68 11.79 -0.84 4.61
C TRP A 68 12.69 0.23 5.20
N GLN A 69 12.13 1.23 5.88
CA GLN A 69 12.93 2.24 6.58
C GLN A 69 13.74 1.62 7.73
N LEU A 70 13.19 0.62 8.42
CA LEU A 70 13.88 -0.06 9.52
C LEU A 70 15.19 -0.77 9.08
N PRO A 71 15.22 -1.66 8.06
CA PRO A 71 16.43 -2.25 7.51
C PRO A 71 17.44 -1.22 6.97
N MET A 72 16.96 -0.14 6.35
CA MET A 72 17.86 0.90 5.85
C MET A 72 18.51 1.69 7.00
N LEU A 73 17.73 2.00 8.04
CA LEU A 73 18.25 2.71 9.22
C LEU A 73 19.27 1.84 9.96
N THR A 74 18.97 0.55 10.18
CA THR A 74 19.91 -0.36 10.85
C THR A 74 21.19 -0.57 10.04
N LEU A 75 21.09 -0.69 8.71
CA LEU A 75 22.27 -0.77 7.84
C LEU A 75 23.08 0.53 7.86
N ALA A 76 22.43 1.69 7.81
CA ALA A 76 23.10 2.99 7.88
C ALA A 76 23.78 3.21 9.23
N GLU A 77 23.16 2.80 10.33
CA GLU A 77 23.75 2.83 11.67
C GLU A 77 24.94 1.88 11.78
N PHE A 78 24.85 0.67 11.21
CA PHE A 78 25.96 -0.27 11.16
C PHE A 78 27.16 0.34 10.41
N ILE A 79 26.95 0.90 9.22
CA ILE A 79 28.02 1.56 8.44
C ILE A 79 28.58 2.75 9.22
N ARG A 80 27.73 3.59 9.81
CA ARG A 80 28.15 4.73 10.64
C ARG A 80 29.03 4.26 11.81
N ASN A 81 28.65 3.18 12.48
CA ASN A 81 29.43 2.64 13.59
C ASN A 81 30.75 2.06 13.11
N MET A 82 30.76 1.34 11.99
CA MET A 82 32.00 0.82 11.38
C MET A 82 32.97 1.95 11.01
N LEU A 83 32.47 3.05 10.42
CA LEU A 83 33.27 4.22 10.08
C LEU A 83 33.79 4.95 11.32
N HIS A 84 32.95 5.13 12.35
CA HIS A 84 33.40 5.73 13.62
C HIS A 84 34.46 4.87 14.31
N VAL A 85 34.26 3.56 14.40
CA VAL A 85 35.24 2.64 15.00
C VAL A 85 36.55 2.69 14.21
N GLY A 86 36.49 2.61 12.88
CA GLY A 86 37.66 2.76 12.02
C GLY A 86 38.40 4.08 12.26
N PHE A 87 37.68 5.19 12.37
CA PHE A 87 38.27 6.50 12.63
C PHE A 87 38.91 6.59 14.03
N THR A 88 38.26 6.04 15.06
CA THR A 88 38.84 5.98 16.41
C THR A 88 40.09 5.10 16.47
N ILE A 89 40.12 3.97 15.75
CA ILE A 89 41.29 3.09 15.67
C ILE A 89 42.43 3.77 14.91
N VAL A 90 42.15 4.43 13.78
CA VAL A 90 43.16 5.17 13.01
C VAL A 90 43.75 6.32 13.83
N ILE A 91 42.93 7.07 14.57
CA ILE A 91 43.42 8.10 15.49
C ILE A 91 44.24 7.48 16.62
N ALA A 92 43.83 6.36 17.21
CA ALA A 92 44.58 5.68 18.26
C ALA A 92 45.93 5.11 17.77
N LEU A 93 45.99 4.63 16.52
CA LEU A 93 47.21 4.12 15.88
C LEU A 93 48.15 5.24 15.40
N HIS A 94 47.60 6.42 15.09
CA HIS A 94 48.39 7.59 14.66
C HIS A 94 48.62 8.62 15.78
N SER A 95 48.14 8.37 17.00
CA SER A 95 48.46 9.19 18.16
C SER A 95 49.73 8.65 18.81
N PRO A 96 50.89 9.36 18.73
CA PRO A 96 51.99 9.06 19.61
C PRO A 96 51.56 9.41 21.03
N CYS A 97 51.85 8.52 21.98
CA CYS A 97 51.69 8.72 23.42
C CYS A 97 51.83 10.19 23.85
N VAL A 98 50.77 10.80 24.38
CA VAL A 98 50.91 11.95 25.28
C VAL A 98 50.81 11.41 26.70
N ILE A 99 51.86 10.71 27.13
CA ILE A 99 52.26 10.65 28.54
C ILE A 99 53.53 11.49 28.65
N SER A 100 53.38 12.76 29.00
CA SER A 100 54.41 13.52 29.72
C SER A 100 53.75 14.66 30.50
N ARG A 101 54.12 14.69 31.79
CA ARG A 101 53.47 15.28 32.96
C ARG A 101 53.46 16.83 33.03
N PRO A 102 52.67 17.39 33.97
CA PRO A 102 52.42 18.83 34.10
C PRO A 102 53.52 19.55 34.89
N THR A 103 53.72 20.83 34.59
CA THR A 103 54.50 21.81 35.37
C THR A 103 53.81 23.16 35.16
N GLN A 104 53.31 23.91 36.16
CA GLN A 104 53.39 23.88 37.62
C GLN A 104 52.12 24.57 38.17
N HIS A 105 51.69 24.21 39.38
CA HIS A 105 51.43 25.18 40.45
C HIS A 105 51.27 24.41 41.78
N ILE A 106 52.33 24.41 42.58
CA ILE A 106 52.25 24.32 44.03
C ILE A 106 52.96 25.59 44.53
N LEU A 107 52.19 26.43 45.23
CA LEU A 107 52.53 27.65 45.98
C LEU A 107 53.35 28.72 45.24
#